data_AF-A0A2E3SLL1-F1
#
_entry.id   AF-A0A2E3SLL1-F1
#
_cell.length_a   1.000
_cell.length_b   1.000
_cell.length_c   1.000
_cell.angle_alpha   90.00
_cell.angle_beta   90.00
_cell.angle_gamma   90.00
#
_symmetry.space_group_name_H-M   'P 1'
#
loop_
_entity.id
_entity.type
_entity.pdbx_description
1 polymer ?
#
loop_
_entity_poly.entity_id
_entity_poly.type
_entity_poly.pdbx_seq_one_letter_code
_entity_poly.pdbx_strand_id
1 'polypeptide(L)'
;MNSLKFLFLTLSLLIGSETKSMDLIGFNQNKGDTSSKWELITDKVMGGKSTGTLQFFFDNFPFIRLEGNVSTENNGGFIQFRSAMNIENDDFSLIEINVRGNPETYFIHIRTRMTILPWQFYTGKFSVSEKWKKIILKLSDFKKSNFYQPSRFMPSDIKSIAFVAYGKDFDARLDVKSAYLKK
;
A
#
# COMPACT_ATOMS: atom_id res chain seq x y z
N MET A 1 3.14 53.17 46.66
CA MET A 1 4.38 52.52 46.21
C MET A 1 3.97 51.25 45.47
N ASN A 2 3.83 51.32 44.15
CA ASN A 2 3.16 50.31 43.34
C ASN A 2 4.10 49.12 43.07
N SER A 3 3.74 47.93 43.55
CA SER A 3 4.42 46.68 43.20
C SER A 3 3.93 46.20 41.84
N LEU A 4 4.78 46.30 40.82
CA LEU A 4 4.53 45.78 39.48
C LEU A 4 4.58 44.25 39.51
N LYS A 5 3.43 43.58 39.36
CA LYS A 5 3.36 42.12 39.22
C LYS A 5 3.72 41.74 37.79
N PHE A 6 4.89 41.14 37.60
CA PHE A 6 5.26 40.51 36.32
C PHE A 6 4.44 39.22 36.14
N LEU A 7 3.51 39.25 35.18
CA LEU A 7 2.77 38.07 34.72
C LEU A 7 3.63 37.34 33.68
N PHE A 8 4.27 36.23 34.06
CA PHE A 8 4.94 35.36 33.11
C PHE A 8 3.90 34.49 32.39
N LEU A 9 3.58 34.86 31.15
CA LEU A 9 2.77 34.03 30.25
C LEU A 9 3.70 32.99 29.61
N THR A 10 3.71 31.77 30.11
CA THR A 10 4.44 30.66 29.48
C THR A 10 3.71 30.24 28.21
N LEU A 11 4.24 30.64 27.05
CA LEU A 11 3.80 30.17 25.75
C LEU A 11 4.31 28.74 25.54
N SER A 12 3.47 27.73 25.80
CA SER A 12 3.80 26.35 25.47
C SER A 12 3.75 26.17 23.95
N LEU A 13 4.92 26.12 23.31
CA LEU A 13 5.05 25.72 21.91
C LEU A 13 4.60 24.25 21.79
N LEU A 14 3.42 24.02 21.22
CA LEU A 14 3.03 22.70 20.73
C LEU A 14 3.90 22.40 19.50
N ILE A 15 5.06 21.80 19.73
CA ILE A 15 5.87 21.22 18.65
C ILE A 15 5.07 20.01 18.15
N GLY A 16 4.29 20.23 17.09
CA GLY A 16 3.69 19.12 16.35
C GLY A 16 4.83 18.25 15.82
N SER A 17 4.91 17.00 16.25
CA SER A 17 5.86 16.06 15.68
C SER A 17 5.44 15.80 14.23
N GLU A 18 6.24 16.26 13.27
CA GLU A 18 6.09 15.85 11.88
C GLU A 18 6.26 14.32 11.83
N THR A 19 5.15 13.62 11.66
CA THR A 19 5.19 12.16 11.53
C THR A 19 5.77 11.89 10.15
N LYS A 20 6.98 11.34 10.08
CA LYS A 20 7.59 10.94 8.81
C LYS A 20 6.61 10.05 8.06
N SER A 21 6.21 10.47 6.86
CA SER A 21 5.33 9.70 5.99
C SER A 21 5.79 9.79 4.55
N MET A 22 5.72 8.67 3.84
CA MET A 22 5.97 8.61 2.40
C MET A 22 4.66 8.23 1.69
N ASP A 23 4.21 9.07 0.75
CA ASP A 23 3.06 8.76 -0.12
C ASP A 23 3.47 7.72 -1.15
N LEU A 24 2.74 6.61 -1.21
CA LEU A 24 2.98 5.51 -2.13
C LEU A 24 2.19 5.66 -3.43
N ILE A 25 1.07 6.39 -3.42
CA ILE A 25 0.20 6.50 -4.60
C ILE A 25 0.53 7.77 -5.39
N GLY A 26 0.82 8.87 -4.69
CA GLY A 26 1.36 10.08 -5.29
C GLY A 26 0.39 10.78 -6.25
N PHE A 27 -0.86 11.02 -5.86
CA PHE A 27 -1.84 11.79 -6.66
C PHE A 27 -1.52 13.30 -6.79
N ASN A 28 -0.27 13.72 -6.56
CA ASN A 28 0.06 15.12 -6.35
C ASN A 28 -0.16 15.98 -7.61
N GLN A 29 -0.78 17.15 -7.39
CA GLN A 29 -1.46 18.02 -8.36
C GLN A 29 -0.53 19.03 -9.07
N ASN A 30 0.78 18.73 -9.17
CA ASN A 30 1.71 19.54 -9.96
C ASN A 30 2.13 18.76 -11.20
N LYS A 31 1.77 19.30 -12.37
CA LYS A 31 2.18 18.80 -13.70
C LYS A 31 3.68 18.52 -13.70
N GLY A 32 4.07 17.24 -13.69
CA GLY A 32 5.43 16.84 -14.07
C GLY A 32 6.06 15.67 -13.34
N ASP A 33 5.52 15.18 -12.22
CA ASP A 33 6.22 14.13 -11.44
C ASP A 33 5.41 12.84 -11.29
N THR A 34 5.66 11.90 -12.21
CA THR A 34 5.12 10.54 -12.24
C THR A 34 5.81 9.64 -11.20
N SER A 35 5.78 9.98 -9.91
CA SER A 35 6.45 9.19 -8.86
C SER A 35 5.58 8.05 -8.33
N SER A 36 5.16 7.17 -9.23
CA SER A 36 4.84 5.73 -9.06
C SER A 36 4.11 5.24 -10.32
N LYS A 37 4.84 4.69 -11.29
CA LYS A 37 4.21 4.02 -12.44
C LYS A 37 3.60 2.72 -11.94
N TRP A 38 2.33 2.76 -11.57
CA TRP A 38 1.58 1.57 -11.19
C TRP A 38 1.30 0.75 -12.45
N GLU A 39 1.81 -0.48 -12.49
CA GLU A 39 1.66 -1.42 -13.59
C GLU A 39 0.65 -2.50 -13.21
N LEU A 40 -0.31 -2.80 -14.09
CA LEU A 40 -1.21 -3.94 -13.96
C LEU A 40 -0.46 -5.23 -14.32
N ILE A 41 -0.56 -6.23 -13.46
CA ILE A 41 0.02 -7.57 -13.65
C ILE A 41 -1.05 -8.62 -13.37
N THR A 42 -1.10 -9.64 -14.21
CA THR A 42 -2.03 -10.78 -14.07
C THR A 42 -1.25 -12.10 -14.12
N ASP A 43 -1.90 -13.20 -13.77
CA ASP A 43 -1.34 -14.55 -13.84
C ASP A 43 -1.15 -15.10 -15.27
N LYS A 44 -1.51 -14.32 -16.32
CA LYS A 44 -1.45 -14.74 -17.72
C LYS A 44 -0.09 -15.25 -18.17
N VAL A 45 1.00 -14.72 -17.62
CA VAL A 45 2.37 -15.17 -17.96
C VAL A 45 2.63 -16.63 -17.57
N MET A 46 1.84 -17.18 -16.64
CA MET A 46 1.88 -18.58 -16.22
C MET A 46 0.77 -19.42 -16.87
N GLY A 47 0.04 -18.88 -17.86
CA GLY A 47 -1.12 -19.53 -18.48
C GLY A 47 -2.43 -19.36 -17.69
N GLY A 48 -2.43 -18.55 -16.62
CA GLY A 48 -3.63 -18.20 -15.88
C GLY A 48 -4.65 -17.44 -16.71
N LYS A 49 -5.90 -17.46 -16.25
CA LYS A 49 -7.04 -16.87 -16.97
C LYS A 49 -7.57 -15.59 -16.33
N SER A 50 -6.90 -15.06 -15.32
CA SER A 50 -7.35 -13.82 -14.69
C SER A 50 -7.25 -12.65 -15.67
N THR A 51 -8.23 -11.76 -15.62
CA THR A 51 -8.28 -10.54 -16.44
C THR A 51 -8.56 -9.36 -15.54
N GLY A 52 -7.94 -8.23 -15.83
CA GLY A 52 -8.17 -7.03 -15.04
C GLY A 52 -7.86 -5.76 -15.80
N THR A 53 -8.27 -4.66 -15.21
CA THR A 53 -8.00 -3.30 -15.64
C THR A 53 -7.49 -2.51 -14.44
N LEU A 54 -6.65 -1.52 -14.72
CA LEU A 54 -6.18 -0.55 -13.76
C LEU A 54 -6.49 0.83 -14.32
N GLN A 55 -7.34 1.57 -13.62
CA GLN A 55 -7.82 2.87 -14.09
C GLN A 55 -7.76 3.91 -12.98
N PHE A 56 -7.53 5.15 -13.38
CA PHE A 56 -7.55 6.31 -12.50
C PHE A 56 -8.92 6.97 -12.59
N PHE A 57 -9.53 7.22 -11.45
CA PHE A 57 -10.83 7.86 -11.33
C PHE A 57 -10.71 9.12 -10.47
N PHE A 58 -11.67 10.02 -10.66
CA PHE A 58 -11.87 11.19 -9.81
C PHE A 58 -13.35 11.31 -9.46
N ASP A 59 -13.67 11.23 -8.18
CA ASP A 59 -15.01 11.47 -7.64
C ASP A 59 -14.86 12.14 -6.28
N ASN A 60 -14.96 13.47 -6.25
CA ASN A 60 -14.59 14.36 -5.14
C ASN A 60 -13.10 14.31 -4.72
N PHE A 61 -12.43 13.18 -4.95
CA PHE A 61 -11.02 12.92 -4.73
C PHE A 61 -10.52 11.87 -5.75
N PRO A 62 -9.21 11.87 -6.08
CA PRO A 62 -8.64 10.87 -6.96
C PRO A 62 -8.52 9.50 -6.27
N PHE A 63 -8.67 8.43 -7.04
CA PHE A 63 -8.39 7.06 -6.60
C PHE A 63 -7.99 6.17 -7.79
N ILE A 64 -7.26 5.09 -7.51
CA ILE A 64 -6.95 4.02 -8.46
C ILE A 64 -7.95 2.90 -8.25
N ARG A 65 -8.48 2.34 -9.33
CA ARG A 65 -9.32 1.13 -9.30
C ARG A 65 -8.60 -0.03 -9.98
N LEU A 66 -8.45 -1.12 -9.24
CA LEU A 66 -8.17 -2.46 -9.76
C LEU A 66 -9.49 -3.20 -9.89
N GLU A 67 -9.85 -3.61 -11.09
CA GLU A 67 -11.11 -4.32 -11.34
C GLU A 67 -10.92 -5.45 -12.35
N GLY A 68 -11.57 -6.59 -12.12
CA GLY A 68 -11.52 -7.71 -13.05
C GLY A 68 -11.81 -9.08 -12.45
N ASN A 69 -11.85 -10.10 -13.30
CA ASN A 69 -12.09 -11.47 -12.90
C ASN A 69 -10.78 -12.16 -12.46
N VAL A 70 -10.77 -12.69 -11.24
CA VAL A 70 -9.73 -13.58 -10.73
C VAL A 70 -10.19 -15.01 -10.92
N SER A 71 -9.33 -15.84 -11.53
CA SER A 71 -9.59 -17.26 -11.76
C SER A 71 -8.38 -18.09 -11.35
N THR A 72 -8.61 -19.11 -10.54
CA THR A 72 -7.62 -20.10 -10.08
C THR A 72 -7.35 -21.19 -11.12
N GLU A 73 -8.00 -21.15 -12.27
CA GLU A 73 -7.70 -22.03 -13.40
C GLU A 73 -6.22 -21.91 -13.82
N ASN A 74 -5.67 -23.03 -14.29
CA ASN A 74 -4.26 -23.15 -14.72
C ASN A 74 -3.24 -22.78 -13.64
N ASN A 75 -3.57 -23.03 -12.36
CA ASN A 75 -2.72 -22.67 -11.20
C ASN A 75 -2.43 -21.16 -11.11
N GLY A 76 -3.33 -20.34 -11.66
CA GLY A 76 -3.29 -18.89 -11.55
C GLY A 76 -3.92 -18.38 -10.27
N GLY A 77 -4.73 -17.33 -10.40
CA GLY A 77 -5.55 -16.77 -9.36
C GLY A 77 -5.07 -15.42 -8.86
N PHE A 78 -4.54 -14.53 -9.72
CA PHE A 78 -4.35 -13.14 -9.31
C PHE A 78 -4.51 -12.07 -10.41
N ILE A 79 -4.98 -10.91 -9.96
CA ILE A 79 -4.70 -9.61 -10.59
C ILE A 79 -4.08 -8.68 -9.55
N GLN A 80 -3.14 -7.84 -9.97
CA GLN A 80 -2.48 -6.89 -9.08
C GLN A 80 -2.06 -5.64 -9.82
N PHE A 81 -1.85 -4.56 -9.08
CA PHE A 81 -1.06 -3.45 -9.57
C PHE A 81 0.14 -3.20 -8.66
N ARG A 82 1.29 -2.96 -9.27
CA ARG A 82 2.59 -2.89 -8.59
C ARG A 82 3.34 -1.64 -8.98
N SER A 83 4.05 -1.04 -8.04
CA SER A 83 5.05 -0.02 -8.34
C SER A 83 6.39 -0.34 -7.68
N ALA A 84 7.46 0.08 -8.34
CA ALA A 84 8.79 0.06 -7.76
C ALA A 84 8.90 1.14 -6.68
N MET A 85 9.60 0.82 -5.60
CA MET A 85 9.80 1.74 -4.48
C MET A 85 11.29 2.01 -4.33
N ASN A 86 11.63 3.27 -4.04
CA ASN A 86 12.95 3.65 -3.57
C ASN A 86 12.79 4.29 -2.19
N ILE A 87 13.10 3.52 -1.15
CA ILE A 87 12.94 3.93 0.23
C ILE A 87 14.32 4.01 0.86
N GLU A 88 14.68 5.20 1.33
CA GLU A 88 15.99 5.46 1.93
C GLU A 88 15.98 5.40 3.47
N ASN A 89 14.79 5.32 4.07
CA ASN A 89 14.59 5.44 5.51
C ASN A 89 14.00 4.16 6.12
N ASP A 90 14.60 3.70 7.22
CA ASP A 90 14.19 2.52 7.99
C ASP A 90 13.25 2.80 9.17
N ASP A 91 12.89 4.07 9.40
CA ASP A 91 11.98 4.48 10.48
C ASP A 91 10.53 4.03 10.26
N PHE A 92 10.16 3.58 9.06
CA PHE A 92 8.78 3.21 8.77
C PHE A 92 8.41 1.87 9.44
N SER A 93 7.27 1.83 10.12
CA SER A 93 6.80 0.64 10.86
C SER A 93 5.49 0.08 10.31
N LEU A 94 4.73 0.88 9.56
CA LEU A 94 3.40 0.53 9.08
C LEU A 94 3.08 1.10 7.70
N ILE A 95 2.12 0.46 7.04
CA ILE A 95 1.42 0.95 5.86
C ILE A 95 0.00 1.34 6.28
N GLU A 96 -0.36 2.60 6.07
CA GLU A 96 -1.73 3.11 6.22
C GLU A 96 -2.37 3.24 4.83
N ILE A 97 -3.51 2.61 4.61
CA ILE A 97 -4.26 2.68 3.35
C ILE A 97 -5.67 3.21 3.57
N ASN A 98 -6.21 3.90 2.57
CA ASN A 98 -7.62 4.25 2.50
C ASN A 98 -8.25 3.59 1.27
N VAL A 99 -9.12 2.62 1.50
CA VAL A 99 -9.62 1.69 0.48
C VAL A 99 -11.11 1.44 0.60
N ARG A 100 -11.74 1.06 -0.52
CA ARG A 100 -13.07 0.43 -0.57
C ARG A 100 -13.08 -0.63 -1.66
N GLY A 101 -14.13 -1.43 -1.73
CA GLY A 101 -14.30 -2.42 -2.78
C GLY A 101 -15.47 -3.34 -2.53
N ASN A 102 -15.68 -4.32 -3.41
CA ASN A 102 -16.60 -5.41 -3.10
C ASN A 102 -16.12 -6.17 -1.85
N PRO A 103 -17.05 -6.66 -0.98
CA PRO A 103 -16.71 -7.25 0.33
C PRO A 103 -15.85 -8.52 0.27
N GLU A 104 -14.56 -8.32 0.05
CA GLU A 104 -13.58 -9.37 -0.16
C GLU A 104 -12.27 -9.11 0.57
N THR A 105 -11.44 -10.15 0.62
CA THR A 105 -10.07 -10.05 1.11
C THR A 105 -9.12 -9.68 -0.02
N TYR A 106 -8.28 -8.69 0.25
CA TYR A 106 -7.21 -8.24 -0.61
C TYR A 106 -5.87 -8.29 0.13
N PHE A 107 -4.78 -8.13 -0.62
CA PHE A 107 -3.45 -8.27 -0.08
C PHE A 107 -2.53 -7.14 -0.54
N ILE A 108 -1.57 -6.81 0.30
CA ILE A 108 -0.38 -6.07 -0.08
C ILE A 108 0.76 -7.08 -0.20
N HIS A 109 1.39 -7.15 -1.37
CA HIS A 109 2.61 -7.92 -1.57
C HIS A 109 3.82 -6.98 -1.59
N ILE A 110 4.80 -7.27 -0.74
CA ILE A 110 6.08 -6.56 -0.67
C ILE A 110 7.15 -7.46 -1.23
N ARG A 111 7.95 -6.93 -2.15
CA ARG A 111 9.23 -7.53 -2.55
C ARG A 111 10.37 -6.70 -2.03
N THR A 112 11.44 -7.37 -1.67
CA THR A 112 12.67 -6.75 -1.15
C THR A 112 13.84 -7.05 -2.07
N ARG A 113 15.00 -6.48 -1.78
CA ARG A 113 16.26 -6.85 -2.47
C ARG A 113 16.60 -8.34 -2.32
N MET A 114 16.13 -8.99 -1.25
CA MET A 114 16.35 -10.42 -0.99
C MET A 114 15.28 -11.35 -1.59
N THR A 115 14.18 -10.81 -2.15
CA THR A 115 13.20 -11.61 -2.91
C THR A 115 13.64 -11.72 -4.37
N ILE A 116 14.64 -12.58 -4.62
CA ILE A 116 15.29 -12.76 -5.93
C ILE A 116 14.36 -13.53 -6.89
N LEU A 117 13.63 -14.52 -6.39
CA LEU A 117 12.80 -15.40 -7.19
C LEU A 117 11.40 -14.79 -7.40
N PRO A 118 10.75 -15.03 -8.56
CA PRO A 118 9.49 -14.35 -8.90
C PRO A 118 8.30 -14.74 -8.01
N TRP A 119 8.37 -15.84 -7.26
CA TRP A 119 7.34 -16.27 -6.30
C TRP A 119 7.61 -15.81 -4.85
N GLN A 120 8.71 -15.09 -4.61
CA GLN A 120 9.05 -14.57 -3.29
C GLN A 120 8.39 -13.21 -3.04
N PHE A 121 7.67 -13.10 -1.93
CA PHE A 121 7.07 -11.88 -1.44
C PHE A 121 6.71 -12.01 0.04
N TYR A 122 6.47 -10.87 0.68
CA TYR A 122 5.84 -10.77 1.99
C TYR A 122 4.40 -10.28 1.82
N THR A 123 3.46 -10.90 2.53
CA THR A 123 2.02 -10.65 2.38
C THR A 123 1.44 -9.99 3.62
N GLY A 124 0.79 -8.85 3.42
CA GLY A 124 -0.12 -8.21 4.38
C GLY A 124 -1.56 -8.40 3.91
N LYS A 125 -2.45 -8.88 4.77
CA LYS A 125 -3.86 -9.16 4.43
C LYS A 125 -4.76 -8.04 4.95
N PHE A 126 -5.74 -7.61 4.16
CA PHE A 126 -6.78 -6.67 4.58
C PHE A 126 -8.13 -7.01 3.94
N SER A 127 -9.22 -6.55 4.55
CA SER A 127 -10.58 -6.74 4.03
C SER A 127 -11.23 -5.39 3.78
N VAL A 128 -12.01 -5.29 2.72
CA VAL A 128 -12.68 -4.05 2.31
C VAL A 128 -14.19 -4.17 2.38
N SER A 129 -14.86 -3.03 2.26
CA SER A 129 -16.31 -2.93 2.12
C SER A 129 -16.63 -1.88 1.06
N GLU A 130 -17.89 -1.74 0.68
CA GLU A 130 -18.33 -0.71 -0.28
C GLU A 130 -18.09 0.73 0.22
N LYS A 131 -17.83 0.90 1.52
CA LYS A 131 -17.50 2.18 2.15
C LYS A 131 -15.99 2.33 2.29
N TRP A 132 -15.52 3.55 2.06
CA TRP A 132 -14.14 3.97 2.33
C TRP A 132 -13.77 3.71 3.78
N LYS A 133 -12.64 3.05 3.98
CA LYS A 133 -12.11 2.72 5.30
C LYS A 133 -10.60 2.90 5.32
N LYS A 134 -10.12 3.49 6.42
CA LYS A 134 -8.71 3.50 6.76
C LYS A 134 -8.31 2.15 7.40
N ILE A 135 -7.26 1.55 6.90
CA ILE A 135 -6.68 0.29 7.41
C ILE A 135 -5.20 0.52 7.68
N ILE A 136 -4.71 -0.02 8.80
CA ILE A 136 -3.31 0.04 9.21
C ILE A 136 -2.75 -1.38 9.22
N LEU A 137 -1.63 -1.57 8.53
CA LEU A 137 -0.91 -2.84 8.43
C LEU A 137 0.52 -2.63 8.95
N LYS A 138 0.88 -3.27 10.07
CA LYS A 138 2.25 -3.20 10.57
C LYS A 138 3.16 -4.05 9.69
N LEU A 139 4.33 -3.53 9.33
CA LEU A 139 5.32 -4.28 8.53
C LEU A 139 5.77 -5.56 9.23
N SER A 140 5.81 -5.56 10.57
CA SER A 140 6.11 -6.73 11.40
C SER A 140 5.12 -7.89 11.25
N ASP A 141 3.90 -7.62 10.79
CA ASP A 141 2.83 -8.62 10.71
C ASP A 141 2.80 -9.32 9.35
N PHE A 142 3.56 -8.81 8.37
CA PHE A 142 3.65 -9.39 7.04
C PHE A 142 4.27 -10.79 7.10
N LYS A 143 3.70 -11.72 6.34
CA LYS A 143 4.12 -13.13 6.31
C LYS A 143 4.90 -13.43 5.05
N LYS A 144 6.04 -14.12 5.17
CA LYS A 144 6.83 -14.58 4.03
C LYS A 144 6.10 -15.67 3.23
N SER A 145 6.25 -15.66 1.91
CA SER A 145 5.64 -16.68 1.02
C SER A 145 6.41 -18.02 0.98
N ASN A 146 7.70 -18.04 1.35
CA ASN A 146 8.54 -19.25 1.30
C ASN A 146 9.42 -19.38 2.55
N PHE A 147 9.68 -20.62 2.98
CA PHE A 147 10.36 -20.92 4.25
C PHE A 147 11.79 -20.39 4.33
N TYR A 148 12.52 -20.35 3.21
CA TYR A 148 13.92 -19.91 3.15
C TYR A 148 14.08 -18.39 3.01
N GLN A 149 12.99 -17.63 2.91
CA GLN A 149 13.05 -16.18 3.00
C GLN A 149 13.29 -15.75 4.47
N PRO A 150 14.00 -14.63 4.70
CA PRO A 150 14.02 -13.98 6.01
C PRO A 150 12.60 -13.77 6.55
N SER A 151 12.43 -13.80 7.87
CA SER A 151 11.11 -13.57 8.49
C SER A 151 10.77 -12.09 8.63
N ARG A 152 11.78 -11.22 8.53
CA ARG A 152 11.68 -9.77 8.65
C ARG A 152 12.49 -9.12 7.53
N PHE A 153 12.12 -7.90 7.20
CA PHE A 153 12.82 -7.04 6.23
C PHE A 153 12.89 -5.62 6.79
N MET A 154 13.86 -4.85 6.33
CA MET A 154 13.92 -3.42 6.65
C MET A 154 13.09 -2.62 5.64
N PRO A 155 12.49 -1.49 6.01
CA PRO A 155 11.77 -0.65 5.05
C PRO A 155 12.62 -0.21 3.85
N SER A 156 13.91 0.08 4.06
CA SER A 156 14.84 0.42 2.97
C SER A 156 15.14 -0.75 2.01
N ASP A 157 14.86 -1.99 2.40
CA ASP A 157 15.01 -3.16 1.53
C ASP A 157 13.85 -3.31 0.54
N ILE A 158 12.73 -2.62 0.75
CA ILE A 158 11.54 -2.74 -0.09
C ILE A 158 11.86 -2.25 -1.50
N LYS A 159 11.72 -3.15 -2.47
CA LYS A 159 11.93 -2.91 -3.90
C LYS A 159 10.63 -2.59 -4.63
N SER A 160 9.52 -3.19 -4.22
CA SER A 160 8.21 -2.92 -4.82
C SER A 160 7.08 -3.26 -3.87
N ILE A 161 5.98 -2.53 -4.01
CA ILE A 161 4.71 -2.78 -3.32
C ILE A 161 3.65 -3.06 -4.38
N ALA A 162 2.79 -4.04 -4.12
CA ALA A 162 1.65 -4.35 -4.95
C ALA A 162 0.37 -4.49 -4.13
N PHE A 163 -0.75 -4.06 -4.69
CA PHE A 163 -2.10 -4.38 -4.21
C PHE A 163 -2.66 -5.51 -5.05
N VAL A 164 -3.20 -6.54 -4.40
CA VAL A 164 -3.42 -7.84 -5.02
C VAL A 164 -4.80 -8.39 -4.65
N ALA A 165 -5.53 -8.83 -5.67
CA ALA A 165 -6.65 -9.75 -5.56
C ALA A 165 -6.11 -11.16 -5.86
N TYR A 166 -6.20 -12.10 -4.90
CA TYR A 166 -5.48 -13.37 -5.00
C TYR A 166 -6.20 -14.53 -4.31
N GLY A 167 -6.02 -15.74 -4.86
CA GLY A 167 -6.15 -17.01 -4.14
C GLY A 167 -7.53 -17.66 -4.15
N LYS A 168 -8.49 -17.09 -4.89
CA LYS A 168 -9.80 -17.70 -5.16
C LYS A 168 -10.45 -17.05 -6.38
N ASP A 169 -11.51 -17.67 -6.87
CA ASP A 169 -12.33 -17.13 -7.96
C ASP A 169 -13.28 -16.04 -7.46
N PHE A 170 -13.22 -14.85 -8.06
CA PHE A 170 -14.16 -13.75 -7.82
C PHE A 170 -13.95 -12.59 -8.79
N ASP A 171 -14.97 -11.76 -8.93
CA ASP A 171 -14.85 -10.47 -9.60
C ASP A 171 -14.35 -9.43 -8.59
N ALA A 172 -13.08 -9.08 -8.71
CA ALA A 172 -12.42 -8.10 -7.86
C ALA A 172 -12.78 -6.68 -8.28
N ARG A 173 -13.04 -5.82 -7.30
CA ARG A 173 -13.14 -4.37 -7.43
C ARG A 173 -12.55 -3.73 -6.18
N LEU A 174 -11.33 -3.21 -6.30
CA LEU A 174 -10.59 -2.53 -5.23
C LEU A 174 -10.28 -1.10 -5.65
N ASP A 175 -10.78 -0.15 -4.87
CA ASP A 175 -10.44 1.27 -5.00
C ASP A 175 -9.43 1.65 -3.91
N VAL A 176 -8.34 2.33 -4.31
CA VAL A 176 -7.30 2.84 -3.42
C VAL A 176 -7.21 4.35 -3.56
N LYS A 177 -7.64 5.06 -2.52
CA LYS A 177 -7.60 6.53 -2.42
C LYS A 177 -6.25 7.05 -1.94
N SER A 178 -5.60 6.31 -1.04
CA SER A 178 -4.28 6.68 -0.56
C SER A 178 -3.58 5.49 0.08
N ALA A 179 -2.26 5.52 0.05
CA ALA A 179 -1.42 4.58 0.78
C ALA A 179 -0.14 5.30 1.23
N TYR A 180 0.21 5.16 2.50
CA TYR A 180 1.35 5.82 3.11
C TYR A 180 2.19 4.83 3.89
N LEU A 181 3.51 4.91 3.77
CA LEU A 181 4.40 4.39 4.81
C LEU A 181 4.50 5.41 5.93
N LYS A 182 4.38 4.97 7.18
CA LYS A 182 4.49 5.82 8.38
C LYS A 182 5.32 5.16 9.47
N LYS A 183 5.85 5.99 10.36
CA LYS A 183 6.46 5.57 11.62
C LYS A 183 5.41 5.16 12.63
#